data_AF-A0AA37Q8E3-F1
#
_entry.id   AF-A0AA37Q8E3-F1
#
_cell.length_a   1.000
_cell.length_b   1.000
_cell.length_c   1.000
_cell.angle_alpha   90.00
_cell.angle_beta   90.00
_cell.angle_gamma   90.00
#
_symmetry.space_group_name_H-M   'P 1'
#
loop_
_entity.id
_entity.type
_entity.pdbx_description
1 polymer ?
#
loop_
_entity_poly.entity_id
_entity_poly.type
_entity_poly.pdbx_seq_one_letter_code
_entity_poly.pdbx_strand_id
1 'polypeptide(L)' 'MVRPPQWEYTTALIDVSGWVRAKVDPEATSAELNRYGAEGWELVSAFDVNEGHGRTSKIVALFKRPRP' A
#
# COMPACT_ATOMS: atom_id res chain seq x y z
N MET A 1 16.35 -17.47 26.35
CA MET A 1 16.14 -17.77 24.91
C MET A 1 15.15 -16.74 24.37
N VAL A 2 15.59 -15.77 23.58
CA VAL A 2 14.72 -14.72 23.02
C VAL A 2 14.05 -15.30 21.77
N ARG A 3 12.72 -15.33 21.71
CA ARG A 3 12.02 -15.72 20.48
C ARG A 3 12.18 -14.58 19.47
N PRO A 4 12.46 -14.88 18.19
CA PRO A 4 12.50 -13.85 17.17
C PRO A 4 11.13 -13.16 17.08
N PRO A 5 11.09 -11.85 16.76
CA PRO A 5 9.84 -11.13 16.59
C PRO A 5 8.99 -11.80 15.50
N GLN A 6 7.73 -12.05 15.82
CA GLN A 6 6.75 -12.52 14.85
C GLN A 6 6.12 -11.32 14.17
N TRP A 7 5.87 -11.44 12.87
CA TRP A 7 5.32 -10.37 12.05
C TRP A 7 3.98 -10.79 11.45
N GLU A 8 3.06 -9.83 11.39
CA GLU A 8 1.86 -9.89 10.57
C GLU A 8 2.09 -9.02 9.32
N TYR A 9 1.59 -9.47 8.17
CA TYR A 9 1.70 -8.75 6.90
C TYR A 9 0.33 -8.52 6.29
N THR A 10 0.15 -7.38 5.62
CA THR A 10 -1.06 -7.06 4.86
C THR A 10 -0.74 -6.30 3.58
N THR A 11 -1.69 -6.33 2.65
CA THR A 11 -1.57 -5.70 1.33
C THR A 11 -2.72 -4.72 1.14
N ALA A 12 -2.40 -3.47 0.83
CA ALA A 12 -3.38 -2.45 0.43
C ALA A 12 -3.40 -2.32 -1.10
N LEU A 13 -4.60 -2.29 -1.68
CA LEU A 13 -4.82 -1.98 -3.09
C LEU A 13 -5.43 -0.59 -3.18
N ILE A 14 -4.68 0.35 -3.74
CA ILE A 14 -5.11 1.73 -3.92
C ILE A 14 -5.48 1.91 -5.38
N ASP A 15 -6.76 2.20 -5.64
CA ASP A 15 -7.25 2.39 -7.00
C ASP A 15 -6.75 3.70 -7.60
N VAL A 16 -6.30 3.63 -8.84
CA VAL A 16 -5.87 4.79 -9.63
C VAL A 16 -7.09 5.32 -10.41
N SER A 17 -8.10 5.83 -9.70
CA SER A 17 -9.32 6.34 -10.33
C SER A 17 -9.21 7.83 -10.62
N GLY A 18 -9.23 8.21 -11.90
CA GLY A 18 -9.29 9.60 -12.35
C GLY A 18 -10.07 9.71 -13.66
N TRP A 19 -11.11 10.56 -13.70
CA TRP A 19 -12.05 10.68 -14.83
C TRP A 19 -11.42 11.19 -16.13
N VAL A 20 -10.23 11.79 -16.10
CA VAL A 20 -9.58 12.43 -17.26
C VAL A 20 -8.25 11.76 -17.65
N ARG A 21 -7.71 10.90 -16.78
CA ARG A 21 -6.50 10.09 -16.99
C ARG A 21 -6.34 9.20 -15.76
N ALA A 22 -5.77 8.01 -15.91
CA ALA A 22 -5.23 7.23 -14.79
C ALA A 22 -4.03 7.96 -14.18
N LYS A 23 -4.29 9.05 -13.45
CA LYS A 23 -3.33 9.73 -12.60
C LYS A 23 -3.56 9.22 -11.20
N VAL A 24 -2.51 8.68 -10.60
CA VAL A 24 -2.45 8.45 -9.16
C VAL A 24 -2.76 9.77 -8.47
N ASP A 25 -3.77 9.76 -7.60
CA ASP A 25 -4.05 10.87 -6.72
C ASP A 25 -3.08 10.77 -5.53
N PRO A 26 -2.10 11.70 -5.41
CA PRO A 26 -1.13 11.65 -4.34
C PRO A 26 -1.78 11.86 -2.96
N GLU A 27 -2.83 12.68 -2.87
CA GLU A 27 -3.49 12.96 -1.59
C GLU A 27 -4.27 11.74 -1.10
N ALA A 28 -5.03 11.09 -1.99
CA ALA A 28 -5.74 9.85 -1.66
C ALA A 28 -4.75 8.72 -1.30
N THR A 29 -3.64 8.62 -2.04
CA THR A 29 -2.59 7.64 -1.74
C THR A 29 -1.98 7.91 -0.36
N SER A 30 -1.58 9.15 -0.08
CA SER A 30 -1.03 9.52 1.23
C SER A 30 -2.02 9.31 2.37
N ALA A 31 -3.30 9.63 2.17
CA ALA A 31 -4.34 9.41 3.16
C ALA A 31 -4.45 7.92 3.53
N GLU A 32 -4.42 7.03 2.54
CA GLU A 32 -4.48 5.59 2.78
C GLU A 32 -3.22 5.07 3.48
N LEU A 33 -2.02 5.48 3.05
CA LEU A 33 -0.77 5.11 3.73
C LEU A 33 -0.76 5.59 5.19
N ASN A 34 -1.24 6.81 5.46
CA ASN A 34 -1.34 7.36 6.80
C ASN A 34 -2.34 6.60 7.67
N ARG A 35 -3.46 6.12 7.11
CA ARG A 35 -4.43 5.28 7.81
C ARG A 35 -3.77 4.00 8.33
N TYR A 36 -3.01 3.30 7.49
CA TYR A 36 -2.24 2.12 7.90
C TYR A 36 -1.18 2.46 8.97
N GLY A 37 -0.47 3.58 8.82
CA GLY A 37 0.47 4.06 9.82
C GLY A 37 -0.17 4.30 11.19
N ALA A 38 -1.36 4.90 11.23
CA ALA A 38 -2.13 5.12 12.45
C ALA A 38 -2.61 3.82 13.13
N GLU A 39 -2.80 2.75 12.34
CA GLU A 39 -3.15 1.41 12.81
C GLU A 39 -1.92 0.58 13.26
N GLY A 40 -0.72 1.17 13.25
CA GLY A 40 0.53 0.54 13.68
C GLY A 40 1.22 -0.30 12.60
N TRP A 41 0.84 -0.14 11.34
CA TRP A 41 1.50 -0.81 10.21
C TRP A 41 2.68 0.01 9.69
N GLU A 42 3.78 -0.67 9.39
CA GLU A 42 4.98 -0.13 8.75
C GLU A 42 4.95 -0.47 7.25
N LEU A 43 5.11 0.52 6.38
CA LEU A 43 5.22 0.31 4.93
C LEU A 43 6.55 -0.36 4.59
N VAL A 44 6.49 -1.48 3.89
CA VAL A 44 7.66 -2.28 3.46
C VAL A 44 8.02 -1.99 2.01
N SER A 45 7.02 -1.93 1.13
CA SER A 45 7.20 -1.71 -0.31
C SER A 45 5.91 -1.18 -0.93
N ALA A 46 6.03 -0.42 -2.01
CA ALA A 46 4.90 -0.02 -2.85
C ALA A 46 5.30 -0.08 -4.32
N PHE A 47 4.42 -0.61 -5.16
CA PHE A 47 4.63 -0.73 -6.60
C PHE A 47 3.32 -0.66 -7.36
N ASP A 48 3.37 -0.30 -8.63
CA ASP A 48 2.22 -0.19 -9.49
C ASP A 48 1.90 -1.51 -10.19
N VAL A 49 0.61 -1.78 -10.41
CA VAL A 49 0.14 -2.83 -11.30
C VAL A 49 -0.23 -2.17 -12.62
N ASN A 50 0.45 -2.59 -13.68
CA ASN A 50 0.19 -2.14 -15.03
C ASN A 50 -0.80 -3.08 -15.71
N GLU A 51 -1.89 -2.53 -16.20
CA GLU A 51 -2.66 -3.16 -17.26
C GLU A 51 -1.93 -2.95 -18.60
N GLY A 52 -2.10 -3.90 -19.53
CA GLY A 52 -1.45 -3.85 -20.84
C GLY A 52 -1.59 -2.48 -21.52
N HIS A 53 -0.61 -2.12 -22.35
CA HIS A 53 -0.46 -0.79 -22.98
C HIS A 53 -0.04 0.36 -22.05
N GLY A 54 0.63 0.07 -20.93
CA GLY A 54 1.27 1.09 -20.08
C GLY A 54 0.30 1.90 -19.22
N ARG A 55 -0.88 1.33 -18.93
CA ARG A 55 -1.88 1.96 -18.07
C ARG A 55 -1.75 1.39 -16.66
N THR A 56 -1.29 2.19 -15.72
CA THR A 56 -1.34 1.82 -14.30
C THR A 56 -2.80 1.71 -13.85
N SER A 57 -3.17 0.58 -13.25
CA SER A 57 -4.52 0.34 -12.74
C SER A 57 -4.62 0.53 -11.23
N LYS A 58 -3.61 0.08 -10.50
CA LYS A 58 -3.59 0.05 -9.02
C LYS A 58 -2.19 0.34 -8.50
N ILE A 59 -2.10 0.88 -7.29
CA ILE A 59 -0.91 0.81 -6.46
C ILE A 59 -1.12 -0.33 -5.46
N VAL A 60 -0.11 -1.17 -5.32
CA VAL A 60 -0.02 -2.21 -4.30
C VAL A 60 0.97 -1.75 -3.26
N ALA A 61 0.53 -1.66 -2.00
CA ALA A 61 1.39 -1.36 -0.87
C ALA A 61 1.43 -2.53 0.10
N LEU A 62 2.63 -2.98 0.45
CA LEU A 62 2.88 -4.07 1.39
C LEU A 62 3.26 -3.49 2.75
N PHE A 63 2.61 -3.97 3.79
CA PHE A 63 2.85 -3.54 5.16
C PHE A 63 3.19 -4.70 6.08
N LYS A 64 3.88 -4.39 7.19
CA LYS A 64 4.11 -5.32 8.29
C LYS A 64 3.82 -4.65 9.63
N ARG A 65 3.50 -5.44 10.65
CA ARG A 65 3.51 -4.99 12.06
C ARG A 65 3.90 -6.14 13.00
N PRO A 66 4.42 -5.84 14.21
CA PRO A 66 4.67 -6.88 15.21
C PRO A 66 3.38 -7.62 15.54
N ARG A 67 3.44 -8.96 15.52
CA ARG A 67 2.34 -9.79 16.01
C ARG A 67 2.34 -9.76 17.54
N PRO A 68 1.19 -9.53 18.20
CA PRO A 68 1.07 -9.62 19.66
C PRO A 68 1.50 -10.98 20.22
#